data_AF-A0A1L6MYU4-F1
#
_entry.id   AF-A0A1L6MYU4-F1
#
_cell.length_a   1.000
_cell.length_b   1.000
_cell.length_c   1.000
_cell.angle_alpha   90.00
_cell.angle_beta   90.00
_cell.angle_gamma   90.00
#
_symmetry.space_group_name_H-M   'P 1'
#
loop_
_entity.id
_entity.type
_entity.pdbx_description
1 polymer ?
#
loop_
_entity_poly.entity_id
_entity_poly.type
_entity_poly.pdbx_seq_one_letter_code
_entity_poly.pdbx_strand_id
1 'polypeptide(L)' 'MHVTETKLQVAADPQDAALDMPAGPSETAMLADEELDPDLIASELLAQAEHGEESQVVLITPS' A
#
# COMPACT_ATOMS: atom_id res chain seq x y z
N MET A 1 -10.35 -4.42 -6.82
CA MET A 1 -9.87 -3.96 -8.14
C MET A 1 -10.96 -3.48 -9.10
N HIS A 2 -12.18 -4.01 -9.12
CA HIS A 2 -13.21 -3.60 -10.10
C HIS A 2 -13.54 -2.08 -10.12
N VAL A 3 -13.49 -1.41 -8.96
CA VAL A 3 -13.70 0.05 -8.89
C VAL A 3 -12.56 0.83 -9.55
N THR A 4 -11.31 0.41 -9.33
CA THR A 4 -10.13 1.00 -10.01
C THR A 4 -10.26 0.85 -11.52
N GLU A 5 -10.62 -0.34 -11.99
CA GLU A 5 -10.75 -0.62 -13.42
C GLU A 5 -11.88 0.19 -14.07
N THR A 6 -13.02 0.32 -13.37
CA THR A 6 -14.15 1.16 -13.83
C THR A 6 -13.73 2.63 -13.90
N LYS A 7 -13.04 3.13 -12.89
CA LYS A 7 -12.51 4.50 -12.85
C LYS A 7 -11.54 4.78 -14.01
N LEU A 8 -10.67 3.82 -14.32
CA LEU A 8 -9.74 3.89 -15.45
C LEU A 8 -10.49 3.97 -16.80
N GLN A 9 -11.55 3.19 -16.97
CA GLN A 9 -12.36 3.21 -18.20
C GLN A 9 -13.07 4.55 -18.40
N VAL A 10 -13.66 5.13 -17.35
CA VAL A 10 -14.32 6.45 -17.43
C VAL A 10 -13.32 7.55 -17.75
N ALA A 11 -12.14 7.52 -17.14
CA ALA A 11 -11.12 8.54 -17.38
C ALA A 11 -10.39 8.40 -18.72
N ALA A 12 -10.63 7.32 -19.48
CA ALA A 12 -10.06 7.13 -20.81
C ALA A 12 -10.76 7.98 -21.88
N ASP A 13 -12.00 8.41 -21.64
CA ASP A 13 -12.70 9.36 -22.50
C ASP A 13 -12.42 10.81 -22.03
N PRO A 14 -11.77 11.66 -22.85
CA PRO A 14 -11.46 13.05 -22.50
C PRO A 14 -12.69 13.95 -22.27
N GLN A 15 -13.89 13.49 -22.65
CA GLN A 15 -15.16 14.21 -22.47
C GLN A 15 -15.87 13.84 -21.17
N ASP A 16 -15.39 12.81 -20.47
CA ASP A 16 -15.94 12.28 -19.22
C ASP A 16 -15.16 12.79 -17.98
N ALA A 17 -15.35 12.15 -16.83
CA ALA A 17 -14.73 12.54 -15.57
C ALA A 17 -13.24 12.15 -15.50
N ALA A 18 -12.40 13.13 -15.15
CA ALA A 18 -10.98 12.90 -14.90
C ALA A 18 -10.73 12.03 -13.65
N LEU A 19 -9.70 11.20 -13.71
CA LEU A 19 -9.17 10.44 -12.57
C LEU A 19 -8.10 11.23 -11.82
N ASP A 20 -8.06 11.09 -10.51
CA ASP A 20 -6.98 11.59 -9.65
C ASP A 20 -5.70 10.77 -9.83
N MET A 21 -5.77 9.47 -9.51
CA MET A 21 -4.68 8.51 -9.66
C MET A 21 -5.24 7.07 -9.77
N PRO A 22 -4.55 6.17 -10.48
CA PRO A 22 -4.88 4.75 -10.43
C PRO A 22 -4.58 4.18 -9.03
N ALA A 23 -5.58 3.54 -8.42
CA ALA A 23 -5.42 2.92 -7.09
C ALA A 23 -4.96 1.46 -7.20
N GLY A 24 -3.76 1.18 -6.68
CA GLY A 24 -3.21 -0.17 -6.51
C GLY A 24 -3.36 -0.71 -5.08
N PRO A 25 -2.84 -1.92 -4.80
CA PRO A 25 -2.71 -2.43 -3.43
C PRO A 25 -1.85 -1.50 -2.57
N SER A 26 -2.06 -1.54 -1.25
CA SER A 26 -1.24 -0.78 -0.32
C SER A 26 0.12 -1.46 -0.16
N GLU A 27 1.20 -0.69 -0.31
CA GLU A 27 2.58 -1.17 -0.16
C GLU A 27 3.30 -0.34 0.91
N THR A 28 4.13 -0.97 1.74
CA THR A 28 4.93 -0.26 2.76
C THR A 28 6.26 -0.97 3.00
N ALA A 29 7.32 -0.18 3.18
CA ALA A 29 8.64 -0.64 3.55
C ALA A 29 9.12 0.07 4.83
N MET A 30 9.56 -0.71 5.81
CA MET A 30 10.14 -0.20 7.06
C MET A 30 11.64 -0.46 7.07
N LEU A 31 12.41 0.57 7.43
CA LEU A 31 13.84 0.47 7.71
C LEU A 31 14.02 0.40 9.22
N ALA A 32 14.68 -0.63 9.72
CA ALA A 32 14.97 -0.77 11.14
C ALA A 32 16.44 -1.12 11.38
N ASP A 33 17.00 -0.65 12.48
CA ASP A 33 18.31 -1.03 13.00
C ASP A 33 18.17 -1.77 14.34
N GLU A 34 19.29 -2.21 14.91
CA GLU A 34 19.32 -2.97 16.17
C GLU A 34 18.85 -2.20 17.42
N GLU A 35 18.68 -0.87 17.35
CA GLU A 35 18.25 -0.06 18.49
C GLU A 35 16.72 -0.03 18.65
N LEU A 36 15.98 -0.45 17.61
CA LEU A 36 14.53 -0.43 17.61
C LEU A 36 13.93 -1.65 18.30
N ASP A 37 12.82 -1.41 19.01
CA ASP A 37 12.06 -2.45 19.69
C ASP A 37 11.39 -3.39 18.65
N PRO A 38 11.75 -4.69 18.62
CA PRO A 38 11.15 -5.65 17.70
C PRO A 38 9.63 -5.78 17.84
N ASP A 39 9.08 -5.58 19.04
CA ASP A 39 7.64 -5.70 19.26
C ASP A 39 6.88 -4.53 18.59
N LEU A 40 7.48 -3.33 18.58
CA LEU A 40 6.92 -2.18 17.88
C LEU A 40 7.00 -2.35 16.36
N ILE A 41 8.14 -2.87 15.86
CA ILE A 41 8.31 -3.17 14.43
C ILE A 41 7.25 -4.17 13.98
N ALA A 42 7.08 -5.27 14.71
CA ALA A 42 6.08 -6.29 14.39
C ALA A 42 4.65 -5.73 14.42
N SER A 43 4.34 -4.92 15.43
CA SER A 43 3.01 -4.29 15.55
C SER A 43 2.70 -3.38 14.35
N GLU A 44 3.65 -2.59 13.88
CA GLU A 44 3.42 -1.70 12.73
C GLU A 44 3.29 -2.46 11.41
N LEU A 45 4.12 -3.48 11.20
CA LEU A 45 3.99 -4.32 10.01
C LEU A 45 2.64 -5.04 9.96
N LEU A 46 2.14 -5.51 11.11
CA LEU A 46 0.82 -6.12 11.21
C LEU A 46 -0.31 -5.12 10.97
N ALA A 47 -0.22 -3.92 11.57
CA ALA A 47 -1.20 -2.86 11.36
C ALA A 47 -1.32 -2.49 9.88
N GLN A 48 -0.21 -2.48 9.13
CA GLN A 48 -0.28 -2.18 7.70
C GLN A 48 -0.68 -3.38 6.84
N ALA A 49 -0.35 -4.61 7.26
CA ALA A 49 -0.85 -5.81 6.61
C ALA A 49 -2.38 -5.95 6.73
N GLU A 50 -2.99 -5.41 7.79
CA GLU A 50 -4.44 -5.51 8.01
C GLU A 50 -5.28 -4.66 7.05
N HIS A 51 -4.66 -3.69 6.37
CA HIS A 51 -5.34 -2.77 5.45
C HIS A 51 -6.00 -3.48 4.25
N GLY A 52 -5.57 -4.69 3.92
CA GLY A 52 -6.16 -5.48 2.85
C GLY A 52 -5.38 -6.77 2.57
N GLU A 53 -6.08 -7.77 2.04
CA GLU A 53 -5.47 -9.07 1.70
C GLU A 53 -4.35 -8.95 0.65
N GLU A 54 -4.43 -7.93 -0.20
CA GLU A 54 -3.41 -7.62 -1.22
C GLU A 54 -2.32 -6.66 -0.70
N SER A 55 -2.36 -6.26 0.58
CA SER A 55 -1.36 -5.37 1.16
C SER A 55 0.00 -6.04 1.24
N GLN A 56 1.05 -5.31 0.89
CA GLN A 56 2.43 -5.77 0.96
C GLN A 56 3.22 -4.96 1.98
N VAL A 57 3.86 -5.66 2.91
CA VAL A 57 4.73 -5.08 3.93
C VAL A 57 6.12 -5.69 3.87
N VAL A 58 7.15 -4.84 3.86
CA VAL A 58 8.56 -5.25 3.76
C VAL A 58 9.36 -4.63 4.90
N LEU A 59 10.17 -5.44 5.58
CA LEU A 59 11.17 -4.98 6.55
C LEU A 59 12.56 -5.08 5.94
N ILE A 60 13.35 -4.01 6.07
CA ILE A 60 14.76 -3.97 5.68
C ILE A 60 15.56 -3.62 6.92
N THR A 61 16.47 -4.51 7.30
CA THR A 61 17.30 -4.38 8.50
C THR A 61 18.73 -4.84 8.19
N PRO A 62 19.77 -4.18 8.74
CA PRO A 62 21.14 -4.65 8.65
C PRO A 62 21.45 -5.83 9.59
N SER A 63 20.54 -6.15 10.53
CA SER A 63 20.68 -7.22 11.54
C SER A 63 19.51 -8.19 11.53
#